data_AF-A0A1T5HWS9-F1
#
_entry.id   AF-A0A1T5HWS9-F1
#
_cell.length_a   1.000
_cell.length_b   1.000
_cell.length_c   1.000
_cell.angle_alpha   90.00
_cell.angle_beta   90.00
_cell.angle_gamma   90.00
#
_symmetry.space_group_name_H-M   'P 1'
#
loop_
_entity.id
_entity.type
_entity.pdbx_description
1 polymer ?
#
loop_
_entity_poly.entity_id
_entity_poly.type
_entity_poly.pdbx_seq_one_letter_code
_entity_poly.pdbx_strand_id
1 'polypeptide(L)'
;MNIIYDTNVISCDKNKHQIKCNECLKITDHYILASIEQFGTTTADEDVYWNCKNQTIQCLECSSVSFRTVSICSECQAYDDKGEYYYPEKIENH
;
A
#
# COMPACT_ATOMS: atom_id res chain seq x y z
N MET A 1 12.07 22.23 6.63
CA MET A 1 11.33 20.96 6.54
C MET A 1 12.34 19.84 6.62
N ASN A 2 12.40 19.15 7.75
CA ASN A 2 13.28 18.00 7.95
C ASN A 2 12.43 16.73 7.89
N ILE A 3 12.85 15.78 7.07
CA ILE A 3 12.20 14.47 6.96
C ILE A 3 13.09 13.47 7.68
N ILE A 4 12.55 12.82 8.71
CA ILE A 4 13.20 11.71 9.41
C ILE A 4 12.42 10.47 9.02
N TYR A 5 13.10 9.48 8.45
CA TYR A 5 12.45 8.24 8.03
C TYR A 5 13.36 7.03 8.22
N ASP A 6 12.73 5.88 8.38
CA ASP A 6 13.38 4.58 8.43
C ASP A 6 12.77 3.63 7.40
N THR A 7 13.47 2.53 7.11
CA THR A 7 13.01 1.54 6.13
C THR A 7 13.14 0.13 6.68
N ASN A 8 12.03 -0.60 6.69
CA ASN A 8 11.96 -2.01 7.08
C ASN A 8 11.65 -2.87 5.85
N VAL A 9 12.48 -3.88 5.61
CA VAL A 9 12.14 -4.96 4.68
C VAL A 9 11.24 -5.94 5.42
N ILE A 10 9.99 -6.07 4.97
CA ILE A 10 9.04 -7.00 5.57
C ILE A 10 9.16 -8.35 4.87
N SER A 11 9.29 -9.41 5.66
CA SER A 11 9.24 -10.78 5.14
C SER A 11 7.92 -11.02 4.40
N CYS A 12 8.02 -11.49 3.17
CA CYS A 12 6.87 -11.75 2.31
C CYS A 12 5.90 -12.71 2.99
N ASP A 13 4.65 -12.30 3.09
CA ASP A 13 3.57 -13.16 3.57
C ASP A 13 3.00 -13.94 2.38
N LYS A 14 2.90 -15.26 2.52
CA LYS A 14 2.26 -16.13 1.51
C LYS A 14 0.73 -16.14 1.64
N ASN A 15 0.17 -15.33 2.53
CA ASN A 15 -1.25 -15.12 2.60
C ASN A 15 -1.80 -14.54 1.30
N LYS A 16 -3.05 -14.89 1.01
CA LYS A 16 -3.77 -14.41 -0.17
C LYS A 16 -4.41 -13.07 0.16
N HIS A 17 -4.24 -12.11 -0.75
CA HIS A 17 -4.86 -10.79 -0.64
C HIS A 17 -5.83 -10.58 -1.79
N GLN A 18 -7.07 -10.17 -1.48
CA GLN A 18 -8.06 -9.82 -2.49
C GLN A 18 -7.80 -8.41 -3.01
N ILE A 19 -7.35 -8.33 -4.26
CA ILE A 19 -6.95 -7.07 -4.91
C ILE A 19 -7.58 -7.02 -6.30
N LYS A 20 -7.98 -5.83 -6.76
CA LYS A 20 -8.43 -5.63 -8.14
C LYS A 20 -7.25 -5.84 -9.08
N CYS A 21 -7.31 -6.89 -9.90
CA CYS A 21 -6.33 -7.14 -10.94
C CYS A 21 -6.72 -6.35 -12.20
N ASN A 22 -5.77 -5.63 -12.77
CA ASN A 22 -6.01 -4.84 -13.98
C ASN A 22 -6.07 -5.69 -15.25
N GLU A 23 -5.40 -6.86 -15.28
CA GLU A 23 -5.52 -7.82 -16.38
C GLU A 23 -6.84 -8.59 -16.34
N CYS A 24 -7.28 -9.03 -15.16
CA CYS A 24 -8.54 -9.76 -15.01
C CYS A 24 -9.78 -8.85 -14.96
N LEU A 25 -9.58 -7.54 -14.76
CA LEU A 25 -10.65 -6.53 -14.59
C LEU A 25 -11.64 -6.84 -13.45
N LYS A 26 -11.22 -7.64 -12.47
CA LYS A 26 -12.01 -8.08 -11.31
C LYS A 26 -11.13 -8.25 -10.08
N ILE A 27 -11.76 -8.42 -8.92
CA ILE A 27 -11.06 -8.77 -7.68
C ILE A 27 -10.60 -10.22 -7.78
N THR A 28 -9.32 -10.47 -7.53
CA THR A 28 -8.69 -11.80 -7.54
C THR A 28 -7.73 -11.95 -6.37
N ASP A 29 -7.37 -13.18 -6.03
CA ASP A 29 -6.33 -13.45 -5.03
C ASP A 29 -4.94 -13.09 -5.59
N HIS A 30 -4.12 -12.46 -4.75
CA HIS A 30 -2.73 -12.13 -5.06
C HIS A 30 -1.79 -12.58 -3.93
N TYR A 31 -0.55 -12.93 -4.30
CA TYR A 31 0.56 -13.04 -3.35
C TYR A 31 1.35 -11.74 -3.28
N ILE A 32 1.85 -11.40 -2.10
CA ILE A 32 2.85 -10.33 -1.91
C ILE A 32 4.23 -10.98 -2.06
N LEU A 33 4.92 -10.67 -3.15
CA LEU A 33 6.24 -11.22 -3.47
C LEU A 33 7.37 -10.47 -2.77
N ALA A 34 7.17 -9.19 -2.48
CA ALA A 34 8.09 -8.33 -1.73
C ALA A 34 7.30 -7.21 -1.06
N SER A 35 7.72 -6.78 0.12
CA SER A 35 7.13 -5.65 0.82
C SER A 35 8.21 -4.83 1.52
N ILE A 36 8.22 -3.53 1.26
CA ILE A 36 9.10 -2.56 1.90
C ILE A 36 8.20 -1.57 2.63
N GLU A 37 8.37 -1.45 3.94
CA GLU A 37 7.71 -0.44 4.75
C GLU A 37 8.67 0.71 5.00
N GLN A 38 8.22 1.92 4.72
CA GLN A 38 8.91 3.15 5.05
C GLN A 38 8.00 3.94 5.96
N PHE A 39 8.55 4.49 7.02
CA PHE A 39 7.78 5.31 7.94
C PHE A 39 8.66 6.45 8.40
N GLY A 40 8.01 7.56 8.74
CA GLY A 40 8.74 8.76 9.11
C GLY A 40 7.85 9.84 9.66
N THR A 41 8.53 10.87 10.15
CA THR A 41 7.92 12.10 10.59
C THR A 41 8.48 13.23 9.75
N THR A 42 7.57 14.00 9.18
CA THR A 42 7.91 15.24 8.51
C THR A 42 7.69 16.36 9.51
N THR A 43 8.78 17.01 9.91
CA THR A 43 8.74 18.12 10.87
C THR A 43 8.60 19.44 10.10
N ALA A 44 7.44 20.07 10.24
CA ALA A 44 7.09 21.39 9.72
C ALA A 44 6.49 22.25 10.86
N ASP A 45 5.44 23.04 10.61
CA ASP A 45 4.74 23.77 11.67
C ASP A 45 3.97 22.82 12.62
N GLU A 46 3.54 21.66 12.10
CA GLU A 46 3.01 20.52 12.84
C GLU A 46 3.73 19.24 12.39
N ASP A 47 3.89 18.27 13.29
CA ASP A 47 4.53 16.99 13.00
C ASP A 47 3.57 16.05 12.27
N VAL A 48 3.87 15.73 11.02
CA VAL A 48 3.08 14.78 10.21
C VAL A 48 3.73 13.42 10.23
N TYR A 49 3.02 12.42 10.76
CA TYR A 49 3.44 11.03 10.73
C TYR A 49 2.92 10.34 9.47
N TRP A 50 3.81 9.62 8.79
CA TRP A 50 3.48 8.84 7.62
C TRP A 50 4.11 7.45 7.68
N ASN A 51 3.40 6.48 7.10
CA ASN A 51 3.87 5.12 6.88
C ASN A 51 3.38 4.69 5.49
N CYS A 52 4.26 4.17 4.65
CA CYS A 52 3.90 3.59 3.37
C CYS A 52 4.50 2.20 3.20
N LYS A 53 3.70 1.26 2.69
CA LYS A 53 4.13 -0.07 2.29
C LYS A 53 4.12 -0.17 0.77
N ASN A 54 5.31 -0.31 0.20
CA ASN A 54 5.51 -0.56 -1.23
C ASN A 54 5.62 -2.07 -1.44
N GLN A 55 4.72 -2.62 -2.24
CA GLN A 55 4.54 -4.06 -2.42
C GLN A 55 4.65 -4.45 -3.89
N THR A 56 5.37 -5.52 -4.16
CA THR A 56 5.27 -6.24 -5.44
C THR A 56 4.27 -7.37 -5.26
N ILE A 57 3.22 -7.40 -6.08
CA ILE A 57 2.13 -8.37 -5.99
C ILE A 57 2.02 -9.21 -7.26
N GLN A 58 1.56 -10.45 -7.13
CA GLN A 58 1.31 -11.35 -8.26
C GLN A 58 -0.12 -11.90 -8.19
N CYS A 59 -0.89 -11.74 -9.27
CA CYS A 59 -2.21 -12.32 -9.40
C CYS A 59 -2.15 -13.85 -9.53
N LEU A 60 -2.99 -14.58 -8.79
CA LEU A 60 -3.01 -16.04 -8.83
C LEU A 60 -3.82 -16.63 -9.99
N GLU A 61 -4.60 -15.80 -10.69
CA GLU A 61 -5.37 -16.24 -11.86
C GLU A 61 -4.60 -16.05 -13.17
N CYS A 62 -4.12 -14.83 -13.45
CA CYS A 62 -3.43 -14.50 -14.69
C CYS A 62 -1.90 -14.44 -14.56
N SER A 63 -1.35 -14.64 -13.37
CA SER A 63 0.08 -14.55 -13.08
C SER A 63 0.73 -13.18 -13.34
N SER A 64 -0.06 -12.12 -13.56
CA SER A 64 0.44 -10.76 -13.76
C SER A 64 1.12 -10.24 -12.49
N VAL A 65 2.25 -9.54 -12.67
CA VAL A 65 2.95 -8.84 -11.58
C VAL A 65 2.63 -7.36 -11.63
N SER A 66 2.33 -6.75 -10.49
CA SER A 66 1.99 -5.32 -10.38
C SER A 66 2.58 -4.73 -9.10
N PHE A 67 2.56 -3.39 -8.99
CA PHE A 67 3.06 -2.68 -7.82
C PHE A 67 1.91 -2.03 -7.07
N ARG A 68 1.92 -2.15 -5.76
CA ARG A 68 0.91 -1.55 -4.88
C ARG A 68 1.59 -0.74 -3.80
N THR A 69 1.10 0.48 -3.60
CA THR A 69 1.48 1.34 -2.48
C THR A 69 0.28 1.44 -1.55
N VAL A 70 0.46 0.98 -0.32
CA VAL A 70 -0.48 1.18 0.78
C VAL A 70 0.09 2.30 1.63
N SER A 71 -0.45 3.51 1.50
CA SER A 71 0.03 4.69 2.24
C SER A 71 -0.95 5.05 3.34
N ILE A 72 -0.42 5.24 4.54
CA ILE A 72 -1.10 5.69 5.74
C ILE A 72 -0.43 7.00 6.13
N CYS A 73 -1.05 8.12 5.77
CA CYS A 73 -0.66 9.42 6.31
C CYS A 73 -1.81 9.97 7.13
N SER A 74 -1.54 10.58 8.30
CA SER A 74 -2.61 11.08 9.20
C SER A 74 -3.57 12.05 8.52
N GLU A 75 -3.19 12.64 7.39
CA GLU A 75 -4.00 13.56 6.58
C GLU A 75 -4.65 12.90 5.35
N CYS A 76 -4.28 11.66 5.01
CA CYS A 76 -4.74 10.92 3.83
C CYS A 76 -6.04 10.16 4.11
N GLN A 77 -6.77 10.59 5.12
CA GLN A 77 -7.95 9.92 5.64
C GLN A 77 -9.14 10.13 4.69
N ALA A 78 -9.79 9.04 4.27
CA ALA A 78 -10.99 9.08 3.43
C ALA A 78 -12.18 8.41 4.13
N TYR A 79 -13.38 8.73 3.66
CA TYR A 79 -14.64 8.14 4.13
C TYR A 79 -15.32 7.44 2.96
N ASP A 80 -15.81 6.23 3.19
CA ASP A 80 -16.62 5.50 2.20
C ASP A 80 -18.07 6.02 2.16
N ASP A 81 -18.89 5.45 1.28
CA ASP A 81 -20.32 5.84 1.15
C ASP A 81 -21.15 5.60 2.42
N LYS A 82 -20.61 4.86 3.40
CA LYS A 82 -21.23 4.57 4.70
C LYS A 82 -20.68 5.46 5.81
N GLY A 83 -19.71 6.32 5.51
CA GLY A 83 -19.01 7.15 6.49
C GLY A 83 -17.95 6.39 7.29
N GLU A 84 -17.56 5.19 6.86
CA GLU A 84 -16.50 4.41 7.50
C GLU A 84 -15.13 4.92 7.04
N TYR A 85 -14.22 4.97 8.00
CA TYR A 85 -12.88 5.50 7.83
C TYR A 85 -11.95 4.52 7.07
N TYR A 86 -11.25 4.97 6.03
CA TYR A 86 -10.23 4.17 5.34
C TYR A 86 -9.04 4.98 4.81
N TYR A 87 -7.91 4.30 4.59
CA TYR A 87 -6.74 4.85 3.89
C TYR A 87 -6.75 4.38 2.42
N PRO A 88 -6.75 5.29 1.42
CA PRO A 88 -6.79 4.93 0.01
C PRO A 88 -5.48 4.26 -0.43
N GLU A 89 -5.59 3.25 -1.29
CA GLU A 89 -4.46 2.50 -1.84
C GLU A 89 -4.22 2.86 -3.30
N LYS A 90 -2.94 2.92 -3.70
CA LYS A 90 -2.56 3.17 -5.09
C LYS A 90 -1.97 1.90 -5.71
N ILE A 91 -2.50 1.48 -6.85
CA ILE A 91 -1.98 0.34 -7.62
C ILE A 91 -1.49 0.87 -8.97
N GLU A 92 -0.23 0.61 -9.29
CA GLU A 92 0.41 0.99 -10.55
C GLU A 92 0.77 -0.26 -11.36
N ASN A 93 0.45 -0.22 -12.66
CA ASN A 93 0.81 -1.29 -13.59
C ASN A 93 2.13 -0.96 -14.28
N HIS A 94 2.79 -2.02 -14.74
CA HIS A 94 3.90 -1.92 -15.68
C HIS A 94 3.39 -1.91 -17.13
#